data_AF-A0A9E1R7Q0-F1
#
_entry.id   AF-A0A9E1R7Q0-F1
#
_cell.length_a   1.000
_cell.length_b   1.000
_cell.length_c   1.000
_cell.angle_alpha   90.00
_cell.angle_beta   90.00
_cell.angle_gamma   90.00
#
_symmetry.space_group_name_H-M   'P 1'
#
loop_
_entity.id
_entity.type
_entity.pdbx_description
1 polymer ?
#
loop_
_entity_poly.entity_id
_entity_poly.type
_entity_poly.pdbx_seq_one_letter_code
_entity_poly.pdbx_strand_id
1 'polypeptide(L)'
;MNYLVSETDRLIEYILAADRNVLHELLTTNECVVRARPTIKEERSFNTYNDATSLSFYNNTVTRYTKRLKQKGVIGIEDIERPIFIREYWASTCVTGPSPWEMVTFPATERCGILTQPSWLIAHSDAMENHAVFRGRWIRERLLGGGVPEVPITVDAVLPDEPKNSLRHRMRVTQENTCSRCHQKMDPLGLPFEMFNHVGKFRKIKSGKQVDENGNPVDASGEIIASGVEELDGKVEDAFELIHRLAKSEHVEQVFVRHAFRYWMGRNETMNDAPTLKAAHKAYQDNGGSMKALIISLLTSDSFLYRKPAQK
;
A
#
# COMPACT_ATOMS: atom_id res chain seq x y z
N MET A 1 1.52 17.60 2.33
CA MET A 1 1.00 16.25 2.61
C MET A 1 0.29 15.60 1.41
N ASN A 2 -0.20 16.37 0.42
CA ASN A 2 -0.94 15.83 -0.75
C ASN A 2 -0.12 15.03 -1.79
N TYR A 3 1.20 14.90 -1.65
CA TYR A 3 2.03 14.29 -2.68
C TYR A 3 1.96 12.76 -2.69
N LEU A 4 2.05 12.11 -1.53
CA LEU A 4 2.02 10.64 -1.45
C LEU A 4 0.71 10.04 -1.96
N VAL A 5 -0.41 10.68 -1.63
CA VAL A 5 -1.73 10.26 -2.13
C VAL A 5 -1.81 10.46 -3.64
N SER A 6 -1.36 11.61 -4.14
CA SER A 6 -1.37 11.88 -5.57
C SER A 6 -0.49 10.93 -6.38
N GLU A 7 0.63 10.45 -5.84
CA GLU A 7 1.49 9.46 -6.49
C GLU A 7 0.77 8.10 -6.64
N THR A 8 0.11 7.65 -5.58
CA THR A 8 -0.74 6.44 -5.61
C THR A 8 -1.91 6.59 -6.57
N ASP A 9 -2.62 7.73 -6.53
CA ASP A 9 -3.75 8.00 -7.43
C ASP A 9 -3.33 7.93 -8.90
N ARG A 10 -2.17 8.51 -9.25
CA ARG A 10 -1.66 8.48 -10.62
C ARG A 10 -1.26 7.09 -11.07
N LEU A 11 -0.69 6.27 -10.17
CA LEU A 11 -0.43 4.86 -10.49
C LEU A 11 -1.74 4.11 -10.76
N ILE A 12 -2.76 4.31 -9.92
CA ILE A 12 -4.08 3.68 -10.11
C ILE A 12 -4.69 4.11 -11.45
N GLU A 13 -4.65 5.41 -11.79
CA GLU A 13 -5.13 5.92 -13.07
C GLU A 13 -4.40 5.25 -14.26
N TYR A 14 -3.08 5.06 -14.16
CA TYR A 14 -2.30 4.40 -15.20
C TYR A 14 -2.73 2.93 -15.39
N ILE A 15 -2.87 2.18 -14.29
CA ILE A 15 -3.32 0.78 -14.32
C ILE A 15 -4.74 0.68 -14.90
N LEU A 16 -5.64 1.57 -14.50
CA LEU A 16 -7.02 1.61 -15.02
C LEU A 16 -7.09 2.06 -16.49
N ALA A 17 -6.14 2.88 -16.95
CA ALA A 17 -6.04 3.26 -18.35
C ALA A 17 -5.60 2.06 -19.22
N ALA A 18 -4.63 1.27 -18.73
CA ALA A 18 -4.20 0.03 -19.37
C ALA A 18 -5.29 -1.07 -19.34
N ASP A 19 -6.10 -1.11 -18.27
CA ASP A 19 -7.32 -1.92 -18.13
C ASP A 19 -7.12 -3.42 -18.39
N ARG A 20 -6.02 -3.98 -17.88
CA ARG A 20 -5.64 -5.38 -18.03
C ARG A 20 -5.16 -5.94 -16.70
N ASN A 21 -5.70 -7.10 -16.30
CA ASN A 21 -5.39 -7.76 -15.02
C ASN A 21 -5.40 -6.77 -13.84
N VAL A 22 -6.39 -5.87 -13.80
CA VAL A 22 -6.34 -4.66 -12.97
C VAL A 22 -6.07 -4.96 -11.50
N LEU A 23 -6.76 -5.94 -10.91
CA LEU A 23 -6.53 -6.32 -9.52
C LEU A 23 -5.11 -6.85 -9.29
N HIS A 24 -4.61 -7.66 -10.22
CA HIS A 24 -3.26 -8.21 -10.13
C HIS A 24 -2.23 -7.08 -10.17
N GLU A 25 -2.30 -6.20 -11.17
CA GLU A 25 -1.37 -5.06 -11.31
C GLU A 25 -1.42 -4.11 -10.10
N LEU A 26 -2.62 -3.83 -9.56
CA LEU A 26 -2.77 -3.02 -8.35
C LEU A 26 -2.02 -3.64 -7.16
N LEU A 27 -2.02 -4.97 -7.06
CA LEU A 27 -1.38 -5.68 -5.95
C LEU A 27 0.09 -5.99 -6.19
N THR A 28 0.54 -6.21 -7.44
CA THR A 28 1.86 -6.77 -7.71
C THR A 28 2.83 -5.85 -8.46
N THR A 29 2.37 -4.74 -9.03
CA THR A 29 3.24 -3.86 -9.83
C THR A 29 4.45 -3.38 -9.04
N ASN A 30 5.62 -3.36 -9.67
CA ASN A 30 6.81 -2.71 -9.12
C ASN A 30 6.97 -1.28 -9.62
N GLU A 31 5.99 -0.76 -10.36
CA GLU A 31 5.97 0.61 -10.86
C GLU A 31 5.41 1.56 -9.79
N CYS A 32 5.94 2.78 -9.78
CA CYS A 32 5.42 3.88 -9.01
C CYS A 32 5.50 5.16 -9.83
N VAL A 33 4.56 6.06 -9.58
CA VAL A 33 4.59 7.39 -10.18
C VAL A 33 5.19 8.34 -9.15
N VAL A 34 6.25 9.05 -9.53
CA VAL A 34 6.86 10.09 -8.70
C VAL A 34 6.74 11.43 -9.40
N ARG A 35 6.63 12.50 -8.62
CA ARG A 35 6.75 13.84 -9.19
C ARG A 35 8.23 14.14 -9.41
N ALA A 36 8.65 14.22 -10.67
CA ALA A 36 10.01 14.59 -11.02
C ALA A 36 10.37 15.94 -10.40
N ARG A 37 11.65 16.23 -10.17
CA ARG A 37 12.09 17.62 -10.04
C ARG A 37 12.52 18.10 -11.42
N PRO A 38 12.16 19.33 -11.84
CA PRO A 38 12.81 19.90 -13.02
C PRO A 38 14.33 19.85 -12.78
N THR A 39 15.05 19.26 -13.74
CA THR A 39 16.51 19.22 -13.66
C THR A 39 17.02 20.66 -13.57
N ILE A 40 18.06 20.89 -12.75
CA ILE A 40 18.64 22.21 -12.40
C ILE A 40 18.93 23.13 -13.63
N LYS A 41 18.91 22.59 -14.85
CA LYS A 41 18.99 23.39 -16.09
C LYS A 41 17.85 24.40 -16.28
N GLU A 42 16.69 24.21 -15.64
CA GLU A 42 15.51 25.06 -15.86
C GLU A 42 15.22 26.05 -14.72
N GLU A 43 16.08 26.15 -13.70
CA GLU A 43 16.04 27.30 -12.78
C GLU A 43 16.56 28.55 -13.49
N ARG A 44 15.70 29.14 -14.35
CA ARG A 44 15.84 30.52 -14.78
C ARG A 44 15.71 31.43 -13.56
N SER A 45 16.87 31.83 -13.04
CA SER A 45 17.13 33.10 -12.34
C SER A 45 15.97 33.66 -11.52
N PHE A 46 15.67 33.03 -10.38
CA PHE A 46 15.03 33.75 -9.27
C PHE A 46 16.12 34.27 -8.34
N ASN A 47 16.56 35.48 -8.68
CA ASN A 47 17.54 36.24 -7.94
C ASN A 47 16.85 36.87 -6.72
N THR A 48 16.94 36.26 -5.54
CA THR A 48 16.92 36.98 -4.25
C THR A 48 17.47 36.05 -3.18
N TYR A 49 18.74 36.20 -2.83
CA TYR A 49 19.24 36.49 -1.49
C TYR A 49 20.77 36.54 -1.62
N ASN A 50 21.30 37.77 -1.62
CA ASN A 50 22.71 38.04 -1.50
C ASN A 50 23.19 37.53 -0.15
N ASP A 51 24.01 36.47 -0.13
CA ASP A 51 25.09 36.34 0.85
C ASP A 51 26.15 35.36 0.31
N ALA A 52 27.38 35.87 0.23
CA ALA A 52 28.54 35.26 -0.44
C ALA A 52 29.05 33.93 0.18
N THR A 53 28.46 33.48 1.29
CA THR A 53 28.77 32.22 1.97
C THR A 53 28.04 31.01 1.39
N SER A 54 26.98 31.21 0.61
CA SER A 54 26.18 30.11 0.01
C SER A 54 26.76 29.56 -1.30
N LEU A 55 27.54 30.37 -2.04
CA LEU A 55 28.04 30.03 -3.37
C LEU A 55 29.22 29.03 -3.34
N SER A 56 30.06 29.05 -2.29
CA SER A 56 31.25 28.17 -2.20
C SER A 56 30.90 26.73 -1.81
N PHE A 57 29.83 26.54 -1.04
CA PHE A 57 29.30 25.23 -0.66
C PHE A 57 28.57 24.54 -1.84
N TYR A 58 27.84 25.32 -2.63
CA TYR A 58 27.06 24.83 -3.77
C TYR A 58 27.96 24.29 -4.90
N ASN A 59 29.03 25.04 -5.25
CA ASN A 59 29.92 24.67 -6.34
C ASN A 59 30.74 23.40 -6.09
N ASN A 60 31.01 23.06 -4.82
CA ASN A 60 31.79 21.86 -4.47
C ASN A 60 30.93 20.58 -4.46
N THR A 61 29.62 20.71 -4.24
CA THR A 61 28.70 19.57 -4.09
C THR A 61 28.10 19.16 -5.44
N VAL A 62 27.75 20.13 -6.30
CA VAL A 62 27.18 19.91 -7.64
C VAL A 62 28.20 19.27 -8.61
N THR A 63 29.49 19.62 -8.47
CA THR A 63 30.58 19.07 -9.30
C THR A 63 30.88 17.59 -8.99
N ARG A 64 30.62 17.14 -7.75
CA ARG A 64 30.67 15.72 -7.38
C ARG A 64 29.44 14.94 -7.86
N TYR A 65 28.28 15.59 -7.92
CA TYR A 65 26.99 14.96 -8.23
C TYR A 65 26.79 14.67 -9.72
N THR A 66 27.19 15.61 -10.58
CA THR A 66 27.07 15.49 -12.05
C THR A 66 27.95 14.39 -12.66
N LYS A 67 29.03 13.99 -11.98
CA LYS A 67 29.93 12.90 -12.40
C LYS A 67 29.37 11.50 -12.10
N ARG A 68 28.45 11.36 -11.13
CA ARG A 68 27.82 10.08 -10.74
C ARG A 68 26.56 9.73 -11.54
N LEU A 69 25.76 10.73 -11.93
CA LEU A 69 24.50 10.52 -12.65
C LEU A 69 24.65 9.95 -14.07
N LYS A 70 25.83 10.05 -14.70
CA LYS A 70 26.06 9.54 -16.06
C LYS A 70 26.31 8.03 -16.16
N GLN A 71 26.30 7.27 -15.05
CA GLN A 71 26.79 5.89 -15.07
C GLN A 71 25.84 4.78 -14.57
N LYS A 72 24.64 5.05 -14.03
CA LYS A 72 23.77 3.95 -13.55
C LYS A 72 22.28 4.19 -13.85
N GLY A 73 21.70 3.28 -14.66
CA GLY A 73 20.28 3.24 -15.03
C GLY A 73 19.39 2.40 -14.11
N VAL A 74 19.73 2.30 -12.82
CA VAL A 74 18.88 1.67 -11.79
C VAL A 74 19.05 2.49 -10.52
N ILE A 75 17.95 3.06 -10.00
CA ILE A 75 17.94 3.80 -8.75
C ILE A 75 17.62 2.81 -7.63
N GLY A 76 18.60 2.52 -6.77
CA GLY A 76 18.37 1.81 -5.50
C GLY A 76 18.04 2.80 -4.38
N ILE A 77 17.30 2.36 -3.35
CA ILE A 77 16.95 3.19 -2.18
C ILE A 77 18.19 3.74 -1.44
N GLU A 78 19.36 3.14 -1.65
CA GLU A 78 20.64 3.55 -1.04
C GLU A 78 21.17 4.89 -1.59
N ASP A 79 20.73 5.31 -2.78
CA ASP A 79 20.97 6.66 -3.30
C ASP A 79 20.02 7.72 -2.68
N ILE A 80 19.11 7.29 -1.81
CA ILE A 80 18.15 8.10 -1.04
C ILE A 80 18.65 8.24 0.42
N GLU A 81 19.95 8.50 0.61
CA GLU A 81 20.55 8.85 1.90
C GLU A 81 20.20 10.27 2.40
N ARG A 82 19.01 10.77 2.04
CA ARG A 82 18.34 11.88 2.74
C ARG A 82 16.87 11.54 2.88
N PRO A 83 16.31 11.83 4.06
CA PRO A 83 15.34 11.01 4.78
C PRO A 83 14.12 10.72 3.92
N ILE A 84 13.54 9.53 4.13
CA ILE A 84 12.15 9.15 3.81
C ILE A 84 11.37 10.43 3.56
N PHE A 85 11.02 10.69 2.28
CA PHE A 85 10.39 11.92 1.82
C PHE A 85 9.85 12.77 2.96
N ILE A 86 10.50 13.92 3.25
CA ILE A 86 10.23 14.93 4.30
C ILE A 86 11.40 15.04 5.32
N ARG A 87 12.46 15.79 4.98
CA ARG A 87 13.09 16.82 5.87
C ARG A 87 14.21 17.67 5.23
N GLU A 88 14.09 18.02 3.96
CA GLU A 88 14.79 19.19 3.37
C GLU A 88 13.87 19.86 2.31
N TYR A 89 12.55 19.71 2.52
CA TYR A 89 11.48 20.10 1.60
C TYR A 89 10.73 21.36 2.04
N TRP A 90 11.17 22.03 3.11
CA TRP A 90 10.43 23.11 3.76
C TRP A 90 11.19 24.44 3.91
N ALA A 91 12.38 24.59 3.33
CA ALA A 91 13.12 25.85 3.42
C ALA A 91 13.95 26.14 2.17
N SER A 92 13.28 26.29 1.04
CA SER A 92 13.62 27.27 -0.01
C SER A 92 12.76 26.96 -1.24
N THR A 93 12.04 27.99 -1.69
CA THR A 93 11.31 28.05 -2.95
C THR A 93 10.12 27.10 -3.10
N CYS A 94 8.93 27.67 -2.91
CA CYS A 94 7.70 27.23 -3.55
C CYS A 94 7.98 26.93 -5.03
N VAL A 95 7.97 25.66 -5.43
CA VAL A 95 7.87 25.29 -6.84
C VAL A 95 6.44 25.58 -7.28
N THR A 96 6.18 26.83 -7.67
CA THR A 96 4.97 27.24 -8.35
C THR A 96 5.09 26.82 -9.83
N GLY A 97 4.80 25.55 -10.12
CA GLY A 97 4.74 25.00 -11.49
C GLY A 97 4.46 23.49 -11.54
N PRO A 98 3.74 22.97 -12.56
CA PRO A 98 3.51 21.53 -12.70
C PRO A 98 4.82 20.86 -13.10
N SER A 99 5.38 20.03 -12.21
CA SER A 99 6.48 19.17 -12.58
C SER A 99 5.90 17.89 -13.21
N PRO A 100 6.48 17.32 -14.28
CA PRO A 100 5.94 16.13 -14.90
C PRO A 100 5.94 14.94 -13.93
N TRP A 101 4.92 14.10 -14.08
CA TRP A 101 4.86 12.79 -13.44
C TRP A 101 5.76 11.83 -14.21
N GLU A 102 6.65 11.14 -13.49
CA GLU A 102 7.56 10.16 -14.06
C GLU A 102 7.26 8.79 -13.46
N MET A 103 7.22 7.78 -14.34
CA MET A 103 7.11 6.39 -13.93
C MET A 103 8.51 5.86 -13.58
N VAL A 104 8.62 5.28 -12.39
CA VAL A 104 9.86 4.69 -11.87
C VAL A 104 9.58 3.27 -11.43
N THR A 105 10.50 2.36 -11.75
CA THR A 105 10.45 0.98 -11.31
C THR A 105 11.24 0.82 -10.01
N PHE A 106 10.59 0.34 -8.95
CA PHE A 106 11.27 -0.02 -7.71
C PHE A 106 11.92 -1.40 -7.80
N PRO A 107 12.96 -1.68 -7.00
CA PRO A 107 13.44 -3.03 -6.80
C PRO A 107 12.30 -3.92 -6.31
N ALA A 108 12.05 -5.03 -7.03
CA ALA A 108 11.00 -5.99 -6.68
C ALA A 108 11.19 -6.64 -5.29
N THR A 109 12.42 -6.57 -4.76
CA THR A 109 12.77 -7.04 -3.41
C THR A 109 12.39 -6.06 -2.30
N GLU A 110 11.97 -4.85 -2.64
CA GLU A 110 11.70 -3.78 -1.66
C GLU A 110 10.26 -3.26 -1.72
N ARG A 111 9.62 -3.24 -2.90
CA ARG A 111 8.23 -2.80 -3.07
C ARG A 111 7.50 -3.58 -4.15
N CYS A 112 6.20 -3.74 -3.93
CA CYS A 112 5.25 -4.47 -4.76
C CYS A 112 3.81 -3.99 -4.46
N GLY A 113 3.15 -3.43 -5.47
CA GLY A 113 1.78 -2.93 -5.46
C GLY A 113 1.46 -1.84 -4.45
N ILE A 114 0.16 -1.52 -4.37
CA ILE A 114 -0.37 -0.45 -3.53
C ILE A 114 -0.19 -0.69 -2.03
N LEU A 115 -0.14 -1.96 -1.59
CA LEU A 115 -0.04 -2.29 -0.16
C LEU A 115 1.35 -2.05 0.43
N THR A 116 2.36 -1.88 -0.42
CA THR A 116 3.71 -1.52 0.01
C THR A 116 4.03 -0.05 -0.28
N GLN A 117 3.07 0.75 -0.75
CA GLN A 117 3.29 2.18 -0.94
C GLN A 117 3.23 2.95 0.38
N PRO A 118 4.00 4.04 0.53
CA PRO A 118 3.97 4.86 1.74
C PRO A 118 2.57 5.38 2.09
N SER A 119 1.74 5.71 1.11
CA SER A 119 0.36 6.19 1.34
C SER A 119 -0.48 5.19 2.12
N TRP A 120 -0.49 3.92 1.70
CA TRP A 120 -1.23 2.87 2.38
C TRP A 120 -0.60 2.51 3.72
N LEU A 121 0.74 2.41 3.78
CA LEU A 121 1.46 2.05 5.00
C LEU A 121 1.27 3.09 6.11
N ILE A 122 1.35 4.38 5.78
CA ILE A 122 1.11 5.49 6.71
C ILE A 122 -0.35 5.54 7.14
N ALA A 123 -1.29 5.35 6.20
CA ALA A 123 -2.72 5.35 6.52
C ALA A 123 -3.13 4.25 7.51
N HIS A 124 -2.33 3.18 7.61
CA HIS A 124 -2.51 2.07 8.56
C HIS A 124 -1.37 2.00 9.58
N SER A 125 -0.84 3.15 9.97
CA SER A 125 0.12 3.30 11.08
C SER A 125 -0.35 4.40 12.01
N ASP A 126 0.21 4.41 13.22
CA ASP A 126 0.09 5.56 14.11
C ASP A 126 1.21 6.57 13.82
N ALA A 127 1.15 7.75 14.44
CA ALA A 127 2.14 8.80 14.30
C ALA A 127 3.54 8.36 14.74
N MET A 128 3.64 7.48 15.73
CA MET A 128 4.90 7.05 16.33
C MET A 128 5.34 5.64 15.90
N GLU A 129 4.39 4.77 15.55
CA GLU A 129 4.65 3.33 15.40
C GLU A 129 3.83 2.69 14.28
N ASN A 130 4.34 1.57 13.75
CA ASN A 130 3.65 0.78 12.74
C ASN A 130 2.56 -0.07 13.40
N HIS A 131 1.45 -0.29 12.68
CA HIS A 131 0.28 -0.94 13.27
C HIS A 131 -0.15 -2.19 12.48
N ALA A 132 0.50 -3.32 12.77
CA ALA A 132 0.22 -4.61 12.13
C ALA A 132 -1.27 -5.00 12.20
N VAL A 133 -1.94 -4.79 13.35
CA VAL A 133 -3.35 -5.15 13.52
C VAL A 133 -4.27 -4.45 12.50
N PHE A 134 -4.06 -3.15 12.22
CA PHE A 134 -4.91 -2.41 11.27
C PHE A 134 -4.61 -2.77 9.83
N ARG A 135 -3.34 -3.01 9.48
CA ARG A 135 -2.93 -3.53 8.17
C ARG A 135 -3.58 -4.89 7.91
N GLY A 136 -3.54 -5.79 8.88
CA GLY A 136 -4.16 -7.12 8.81
C GLY A 136 -5.69 -7.09 8.76
N ARG A 137 -6.32 -6.21 9.55
CA ARG A 137 -7.76 -5.95 9.49
C ARG A 137 -8.18 -5.48 8.10
N TRP A 138 -7.44 -4.56 7.50
CA TRP A 138 -7.72 -4.07 6.16
C TRP A 138 -7.70 -5.21 5.14
N ILE A 139 -6.67 -6.07 5.17
CA ILE A 139 -6.59 -7.23 4.25
C ILE A 139 -7.76 -8.18 4.48
N ARG A 140 -8.09 -8.48 5.73
CA ARG A 140 -9.22 -9.34 6.09
C ARG A 140 -10.54 -8.83 5.51
N GLU A 141 -10.81 -7.54 5.65
CA GLU A 141 -12.07 -6.93 5.24
C GLU A 141 -12.14 -6.66 3.74
N ARG A 142 -11.03 -6.23 3.13
CA ARG A 142 -11.00 -5.69 1.76
C ARG A 142 -10.56 -6.69 0.70
N LEU A 143 -9.74 -7.68 1.06
CA LEU A 143 -9.26 -8.70 0.12
C LEU A 143 -9.86 -10.07 0.39
N LEU A 144 -9.94 -10.49 1.65
CA LEU A 144 -10.53 -11.79 2.01
C LEU A 144 -12.04 -11.73 2.24
N GLY A 145 -12.60 -10.52 2.32
CA GLY A 145 -14.03 -10.31 2.43
C GLY A 145 -14.67 -10.81 3.74
N GLY A 146 -13.85 -11.03 4.77
CA GLY A 146 -14.28 -11.45 6.10
C GLY A 146 -14.59 -10.26 7.01
N GLY A 147 -15.45 -10.48 8.01
CA GLY A 147 -15.78 -9.46 9.01
C GLY A 147 -14.89 -9.55 10.25
N VAL A 148 -14.51 -8.40 10.80
CA VAL A 148 -13.92 -8.27 12.13
C VAL A 148 -14.93 -7.51 13.01
N PRO A 149 -15.32 -8.05 14.18
CA PRO A 149 -16.22 -7.33 15.06
C PRO A 149 -15.56 -6.06 15.59
N GLU A 150 -16.37 -5.05 15.92
CA GLU A 150 -15.86 -3.87 16.59
C GLU A 150 -15.31 -4.21 17.97
N VAL A 151 -14.28 -3.46 18.39
CA VAL A 151 -13.72 -3.60 19.72
C VAL A 151 -14.79 -3.21 20.74
N PRO A 152 -15.11 -4.06 21.72
CA PRO A 152 -16.06 -3.70 22.77
C PRO A 152 -15.61 -2.45 23.52
N ILE A 153 -16.55 -1.56 23.86
CA ILE A 153 -16.28 -0.32 24.60
C ILE A 153 -15.59 -0.54 25.96
N THR A 154 -15.63 -1.76 26.48
CA THR A 154 -15.08 -2.14 27.79
C THR A 154 -13.60 -2.53 27.72
N VAL A 155 -12.99 -2.59 26.54
CA VAL A 155 -11.60 -3.06 26.36
C VAL A 155 -10.71 -1.88 25.98
N ASP A 156 -9.66 -1.65 26.77
CA ASP A 156 -8.59 -0.73 26.42
C ASP A 156 -7.59 -1.44 25.48
N ALA A 157 -7.71 -1.20 24.18
CA ALA A 157 -6.95 -1.88 23.14
C ALA A 157 -5.59 -1.21 22.89
N VAL A 158 -4.75 -1.18 23.92
CA VAL A 158 -3.42 -0.55 23.88
C VAL A 158 -2.32 -1.60 24.08
N LEU A 159 -1.27 -1.53 23.27
CA LEU A 159 -0.09 -2.37 23.44
C LEU A 159 0.76 -1.86 24.62
N PRO A 160 1.44 -2.75 25.37
CA PRO A 160 2.36 -2.34 26.42
C PRO A 160 3.41 -1.33 25.93
N ASP A 161 3.65 -0.28 26.74
CA ASP A 161 4.67 0.74 26.47
C ASP A 161 6.08 0.19 26.76
N GLU A 162 6.59 -0.56 25.79
CA GLU A 162 7.90 -1.20 25.84
C GLU A 162 8.68 -0.88 24.56
N PRO A 163 9.09 0.38 24.36
CA PRO A 163 9.61 0.85 23.07
C PRO A 163 10.91 0.17 22.66
N LYS A 164 11.60 -0.52 23.59
CA LYS A 164 12.82 -1.30 23.32
C LYS A 164 12.52 -2.71 22.79
N ASN A 165 11.30 -3.20 22.93
CA ASN A 165 10.88 -4.51 22.46
C ASN A 165 10.30 -4.43 21.04
N SER A 166 10.40 -5.52 20.28
CA SER A 166 9.81 -5.59 18.95
C SER A 166 8.28 -5.52 19.01
N LEU A 167 7.63 -5.06 17.93
CA LEU A 167 6.17 -5.01 17.86
C LEU A 167 5.55 -6.38 18.14
N ARG A 168 6.10 -7.45 17.55
CA ARG A 168 5.61 -8.82 17.76
C ARG A 168 5.67 -9.24 19.23
N HIS A 169 6.70 -8.82 19.97
CA HIS A 169 6.77 -9.07 21.42
C HIS A 169 5.70 -8.28 22.18
N ARG A 170 5.46 -7.02 21.81
CA ARG A 170 4.43 -6.18 22.44
C ARG A 170 3.02 -6.71 22.17
N MET A 171 2.79 -7.30 21.00
CA MET A 171 1.53 -7.94 20.63
C MET A 171 1.23 -9.25 21.38
N ARG A 172 2.08 -9.74 22.30
CA ARG A 172 1.77 -10.92 23.13
C ARG A 172 0.42 -10.84 23.86
N VAL A 173 -0.02 -9.63 24.23
CA VAL A 173 -1.31 -9.40 24.89
C VAL A 173 -2.51 -9.71 23.99
N THR A 174 -2.31 -9.72 22.66
CA THR A 174 -3.36 -10.05 21.69
C THR A 174 -3.66 -11.55 21.66
N GLN A 175 -2.79 -12.37 22.24
CA GLN A 175 -2.93 -13.83 22.31
C GLN A 175 -3.78 -14.30 23.50
N GLU A 176 -4.14 -13.40 24.42
CA GLU A 176 -5.02 -13.73 25.55
C GLU A 176 -6.43 -14.15 25.07
N ASN A 177 -7.14 -14.95 25.87
CA ASN A 177 -8.34 -15.69 25.45
C ASN A 177 -9.46 -14.84 24.83
N THR A 178 -9.64 -13.60 25.28
CA THR A 178 -10.66 -12.69 24.74
C THR A 178 -10.18 -12.01 23.46
N CYS A 179 -8.93 -11.55 23.43
CA CYS A 179 -8.31 -10.84 22.32
C CYS A 179 -8.08 -11.75 21.10
N SER A 180 -7.63 -12.99 21.34
CA SER A 180 -7.25 -13.94 20.30
C SER A 180 -8.42 -14.29 19.36
N ARG A 181 -9.67 -14.20 19.84
CA ARG A 181 -10.89 -14.45 19.04
C ARG A 181 -10.90 -13.68 17.72
N CYS A 182 -10.43 -12.42 17.77
CA CYS A 182 -10.35 -11.54 16.62
C CYS A 182 -8.92 -11.47 16.07
N HIS A 183 -7.93 -11.32 16.95
CA HIS A 183 -6.54 -11.10 16.56
C HIS A 183 -5.93 -12.27 15.78
N GLN A 184 -6.34 -13.52 16.06
CA GLN A 184 -5.91 -14.66 15.25
C GLN A 184 -6.20 -14.45 13.75
N LYS A 185 -7.29 -13.74 13.41
CA LYS A 185 -7.70 -13.50 12.01
C LYS A 185 -7.05 -12.26 11.38
N MET A 186 -6.36 -11.42 12.14
CA MET A 186 -5.82 -10.14 11.66
C MET A 186 -4.31 -10.10 11.75
N ASP A 187 -3.77 -10.42 12.93
CA ASP A 187 -2.34 -10.27 13.21
C ASP A 187 -1.47 -11.03 12.21
N PRO A 188 -1.78 -12.30 11.85
CA PRO A 188 -0.99 -13.03 10.86
C PRO A 188 -1.00 -12.43 9.45
N LEU A 189 -2.02 -11.65 9.09
CA LEU A 189 -2.10 -10.94 7.80
C LEU A 189 -1.37 -9.59 7.83
N GLY A 190 -1.23 -8.99 9.01
CA GLY A 190 -0.63 -7.68 9.19
C GLY A 190 0.86 -7.70 9.52
N LEU A 191 1.30 -8.71 10.27
CA LEU A 191 2.69 -8.90 10.67
C LEU A 191 3.67 -9.01 9.49
N PRO A 192 3.30 -9.52 8.31
CA PRO A 192 4.18 -9.48 7.14
C PRO A 192 4.62 -8.08 6.73
N PHE A 193 3.83 -7.05 7.02
CA PHE A 193 4.19 -5.67 6.72
C PHE A 193 5.17 -5.06 7.74
N GLU A 194 5.62 -5.80 8.74
CA GLU A 194 6.70 -5.36 9.65
C GLU A 194 8.03 -5.10 8.92
N MET A 195 8.17 -5.56 7.67
CA MET A 195 9.23 -5.16 6.75
C MET A 195 9.30 -3.64 6.56
N PHE A 196 8.19 -2.93 6.81
CA PHE A 196 8.09 -1.49 6.68
C PHE A 196 7.77 -0.84 8.03
N ASN A 197 8.43 0.29 8.29
CA ASN A 197 8.14 1.08 9.47
C ASN A 197 6.87 1.95 9.31
N HIS A 198 6.60 2.78 10.32
CA HIS A 198 5.38 3.59 10.43
C HIS A 198 5.23 4.63 9.31
N VAL A 199 6.35 5.13 8.77
CA VAL A 199 6.39 6.05 7.62
C VAL A 199 6.50 5.33 6.27
N GLY A 200 6.36 4.00 6.24
CA GLY A 200 6.38 3.20 5.02
C GLY A 200 7.76 3.02 4.39
N LYS A 201 8.84 3.21 5.16
CA LYS A 201 10.20 2.89 4.73
C LYS A 201 10.48 1.41 4.90
N PHE A 202 11.07 0.80 3.87
CA PHE A 202 11.65 -0.53 3.98
C PHE A 202 12.75 -0.55 5.05
N ARG A 203 12.66 -1.50 5.99
CA ARG A 203 13.60 -1.62 7.10
C ARG A 203 14.95 -2.15 6.63
N LYS A 204 16.01 -1.69 7.30
CA LYS A 204 17.40 -2.06 6.97
C LYS A 204 17.64 -3.53 7.28
N ILE A 205 18.50 -4.16 6.48
CA ILE A 205 18.99 -5.52 6.74
C ILE A 205 20.34 -5.41 7.46
N LYS A 206 20.46 -6.06 8.62
CA LYS A 206 21.70 -6.19 9.39
C LYS A 206 21.95 -7.66 9.67
N SER A 207 23.16 -8.15 9.35
CA SER A 207 23.54 -9.55 9.51
C SER A 207 22.55 -10.54 8.87
N GLY A 208 22.02 -10.19 7.68
CA GLY A 208 21.08 -11.02 6.93
C GLY A 208 19.63 -11.02 7.43
N LYS A 209 19.28 -10.23 8.44
CA LYS A 209 17.90 -10.07 8.93
C LYS A 209 17.46 -8.62 8.92
N GLN A 210 16.18 -8.37 8.69
CA GLN A 210 15.62 -7.03 8.90
C GLN A 210 15.68 -6.67 10.39
N VAL A 211 15.95 -5.40 10.67
CA VAL A 211 15.98 -4.87 12.03
C VAL A 211 15.09 -3.65 12.18
N ASP A 212 14.48 -3.52 13.37
CA ASP A 212 13.70 -2.34 13.74
C ASP A 212 14.60 -1.14 14.04
N GLU A 213 13.98 -0.01 14.37
CA GLU A 213 14.64 1.24 14.73
C GLU A 213 15.58 1.11 15.94
N ASN A 214 15.36 0.12 16.81
CA ASN A 214 16.16 -0.18 17.99
C ASN A 214 17.23 -1.26 17.73
N GLY A 215 17.26 -1.83 16.52
CA GLY A 215 18.18 -2.90 16.14
C GLY A 215 17.71 -4.31 16.51
N ASN A 216 16.47 -4.50 16.96
CA ASN A 216 15.91 -5.82 17.20
C ASN A 216 15.61 -6.54 15.88
N PRO A 217 15.79 -7.87 15.80
CA PRO A 217 15.37 -8.64 14.64
C PRO A 217 13.87 -8.51 14.39
N VAL A 218 13.51 -8.25 13.14
CA VAL A 218 12.13 -8.24 12.66
C VAL A 218 11.80 -9.61 12.08
N ASP A 219 10.66 -10.15 12.50
CA ASP A 219 10.05 -11.34 11.92
C ASP A 219 8.86 -10.89 11.07
N ALA A 220 9.00 -11.01 9.75
CA ALA A 220 7.98 -10.69 8.76
C ALA A 220 7.13 -11.91 8.35
N SER A 221 7.28 -13.06 9.02
CA SER A 221 6.43 -14.20 8.74
C SER A 221 4.98 -13.95 9.14
N GLY A 222 4.06 -14.57 8.41
CA GLY A 222 2.63 -14.48 8.68
C GLY A 222 1.89 -15.69 8.18
N GLU A 223 0.57 -15.55 8.08
CA GLU A 223 -0.31 -16.64 7.66
C GLU A 223 -1.61 -16.09 7.08
N ILE A 224 -2.04 -16.68 5.96
CA ILE A 224 -3.43 -16.52 5.52
C ILE A 224 -4.23 -17.61 6.23
N ILE A 225 -5.18 -17.21 7.08
CA ILE A 225 -6.05 -18.16 7.78
C ILE A 225 -7.51 -17.80 7.62
N ALA A 226 -8.41 -18.78 7.69
CA ALA A 226 -9.84 -18.56 7.70
C ALA A 226 -10.31 -17.69 6.52
N SER A 227 -9.70 -17.85 5.34
CA SER A 227 -10.17 -17.21 4.12
C SER A 227 -11.49 -17.82 3.62
N GLY A 228 -11.76 -19.07 4.00
CA GLY A 228 -12.86 -19.88 3.47
C GLY A 228 -12.45 -20.72 2.25
N VAL A 229 -11.19 -20.63 1.82
CA VAL A 229 -10.62 -21.38 0.70
C VAL A 229 -9.33 -22.06 1.18
N GLU A 230 -9.34 -23.40 1.25
CA GLU A 230 -8.26 -24.19 1.83
C GLU A 230 -6.94 -24.00 1.09
N GLU A 231 -7.00 -23.88 -0.25
CA GLU A 231 -5.83 -23.70 -1.10
C GLU A 231 -5.17 -22.31 -0.95
N LEU A 232 -5.92 -21.33 -0.44
CA LEU A 232 -5.39 -19.99 -0.19
C LEU A 232 -4.75 -19.89 1.19
N ASP A 233 -5.22 -20.66 2.17
CA ASP A 233 -4.74 -20.62 3.55
C ASP A 233 -3.32 -21.21 3.68
N GLY A 234 -2.56 -20.76 4.67
CA GLY A 234 -1.23 -21.26 5.00
C GLY A 234 -0.20 -20.15 5.27
N LYS A 235 0.97 -20.58 5.75
CA LYS A 235 2.08 -19.71 6.16
C LYS A 235 2.68 -18.95 4.99
N VAL A 236 3.13 -17.73 5.24
CA VAL A 236 3.85 -16.88 4.31
C VAL A 236 5.13 -16.38 4.96
N GLU A 237 6.21 -16.27 4.19
CA GLU A 237 7.50 -15.81 4.67
C GLU A 237 7.52 -14.29 4.91
N ASP A 238 6.85 -13.53 4.03
CA ASP A 238 6.85 -12.08 4.07
C ASP A 238 5.62 -11.43 3.38
N ALA A 239 5.61 -10.09 3.32
CA ALA A 239 4.51 -9.35 2.72
C ALA A 239 4.42 -9.58 1.20
N PHE A 240 5.52 -9.84 0.52
CA PHE A 240 5.53 -10.06 -0.92
C PHE A 240 4.90 -11.40 -1.26
N GLU A 241 5.26 -12.48 -0.55
CA GLU A 241 4.62 -13.78 -0.76
C GLU A 241 3.11 -13.71 -0.47
N LEU A 242 2.73 -13.04 0.63
CA LEU A 242 1.33 -12.78 0.96
C LEU A 242 0.59 -12.09 -0.18
N ILE A 243 1.13 -10.98 -0.69
CA ILE A 243 0.54 -10.19 -1.77
C ILE A 243 0.40 -11.03 -3.05
N HIS A 244 1.44 -11.76 -3.45
CA HIS A 244 1.40 -12.57 -4.66
C HIS A 244 0.41 -13.73 -4.56
N ARG A 245 0.23 -14.33 -3.38
CA ARG A 245 -0.79 -15.36 -3.14
C ARG A 245 -2.20 -14.77 -3.22
N LEU A 246 -2.43 -13.62 -2.59
CA LEU A 246 -3.71 -12.92 -2.65
C LEU A 246 -4.05 -12.48 -4.08
N ALA A 247 -3.07 -11.95 -4.83
CA ALA A 247 -3.25 -11.47 -6.20
C ALA A 247 -3.50 -12.57 -7.24
N LYS A 248 -3.30 -13.84 -6.89
CA LYS A 248 -3.59 -15.01 -7.75
C LYS A 248 -4.91 -15.71 -7.35
N SER A 249 -5.55 -15.27 -6.28
CA SER A 249 -6.71 -15.94 -5.71
C SER A 249 -8.00 -15.51 -6.38
N GLU A 250 -8.76 -16.48 -6.90
CA GLU A 250 -10.11 -16.25 -7.41
C GLU A 250 -11.04 -15.68 -6.31
N HIS A 251 -10.88 -16.12 -5.06
CA HIS A 251 -11.66 -15.59 -3.94
C HIS A 251 -11.45 -14.08 -3.76
N VAL A 252 -10.20 -13.62 -3.85
CA VAL A 252 -9.86 -12.20 -3.74
C VAL A 252 -10.41 -11.42 -4.94
N GLU A 253 -10.42 -12.01 -6.14
CA GLU A 253 -11.10 -11.42 -7.31
C GLU A 253 -12.61 -11.27 -7.09
N GLN A 254 -13.28 -12.29 -6.54
CA GLN A 254 -14.72 -12.23 -6.25
C GLN A 254 -15.04 -11.16 -5.19
N VAL A 255 -14.18 -11.01 -4.17
CA VAL A 255 -14.30 -9.94 -3.17
C VAL A 255 -14.09 -8.56 -3.79
N PHE A 256 -13.13 -8.42 -4.71
CA PHE A 256 -12.91 -7.20 -5.48
C PHE A 256 -14.15 -6.82 -6.31
N VAL A 257 -14.73 -7.78 -7.05
CA VAL A 257 -15.99 -7.61 -7.80
C VAL A 257 -17.13 -7.19 -6.88
N ARG A 258 -17.22 -7.77 -5.68
CA ARG A 258 -18.24 -7.39 -4.68
C ARG A 258 -18.07 -5.95 -4.19
N HIS A 259 -16.85 -5.47 -4.01
CA HIS A 259 -16.60 -4.06 -3.69
C HIS A 259 -16.97 -3.14 -4.86
N ALA A 260 -16.69 -3.54 -6.10
CA ALA A 260 -17.16 -2.84 -7.29
C ALA A 260 -18.69 -2.82 -7.40
N PHE A 261 -19.37 -3.92 -7.07
CA PHE A 261 -20.82 -3.92 -6.97
C PHE A 261 -21.29 -2.87 -5.94
N ARG A 262 -20.78 -2.92 -4.71
CA ARG A 262 -21.25 -2.03 -3.63
C ARG A 262 -21.12 -0.55 -3.95
N TYR A 263 -19.99 -0.16 -4.55
CA TYR A 263 -19.73 1.24 -4.86
C TYR A 263 -20.61 1.75 -6.01
N TRP A 264 -20.70 1.02 -7.13
CA TRP A 264 -21.45 1.49 -8.31
C TRP A 264 -22.96 1.32 -8.16
N MET A 265 -23.40 0.35 -7.37
CA MET A 265 -24.83 0.14 -7.07
C MET A 265 -25.31 1.02 -5.91
N GLY A 266 -24.39 1.58 -5.11
CA GLY A 266 -24.70 2.41 -3.95
C GLY A 266 -25.40 1.65 -2.82
N ARG A 267 -25.25 0.33 -2.74
CA ARG A 267 -25.87 -0.53 -1.72
C ARG A 267 -25.08 -1.82 -1.49
N ASN A 268 -25.32 -2.47 -0.35
CA ASN A 268 -24.83 -3.83 -0.14
C ASN A 268 -25.55 -4.84 -1.05
N GLU A 269 -24.83 -5.90 -1.40
CA GLU A 269 -25.38 -7.06 -2.09
C GLU A 269 -26.31 -7.85 -1.17
N THR A 270 -27.28 -8.49 -1.80
CA THR A 270 -28.21 -9.44 -1.20
C THR A 270 -28.02 -10.80 -1.88
N MET A 271 -28.65 -11.84 -1.34
CA MET A 271 -28.59 -13.17 -1.96
C MET A 271 -29.15 -13.17 -3.40
N ASN A 272 -30.07 -12.27 -3.72
CA ASN A 272 -30.64 -12.14 -5.06
C ASN A 272 -29.65 -11.57 -6.09
N ASP A 273 -28.58 -10.92 -5.64
CA ASP A 273 -27.56 -10.33 -6.52
C ASP A 273 -26.49 -11.36 -6.93
N ALA A 274 -26.56 -12.59 -6.42
CA ALA A 274 -25.59 -13.64 -6.72
C ALA A 274 -25.42 -13.91 -8.24
N PRO A 275 -26.49 -13.96 -9.07
CA PRO A 275 -26.33 -14.10 -10.52
C PRO A 275 -25.59 -12.91 -11.15
N THR A 276 -25.86 -11.69 -10.69
CA THR A 276 -25.18 -10.48 -11.17
C THR A 276 -23.70 -10.51 -10.82
N LEU A 277 -23.34 -10.85 -9.59
CA LEU A 277 -21.94 -10.94 -9.16
C LEU A 277 -21.16 -12.01 -9.93
N LYS A 278 -21.78 -13.18 -10.19
CA LYS A 278 -21.18 -14.24 -11.01
C LYS A 278 -20.98 -13.79 -12.46
N ALA A 279 -21.97 -13.14 -13.06
CA ALA A 279 -21.86 -12.62 -14.42
C ALA A 279 -20.77 -11.54 -14.53
N ALA A 280 -20.69 -10.64 -13.54
CA ALA A 280 -19.71 -9.58 -13.46
C ALA A 280 -18.28 -10.12 -13.30
N HIS A 281 -18.07 -11.11 -12.42
CA HIS A 281 -16.78 -11.78 -12.26
C HIS A 281 -16.38 -12.55 -13.52
N LYS A 282 -17.31 -13.27 -14.16
CA LYS A 282 -17.07 -13.90 -15.45
C LYS A 282 -16.69 -12.90 -16.53
N ALA A 283 -17.39 -11.78 -16.64
CA ALA A 283 -17.05 -10.71 -17.59
C ALA A 283 -15.66 -10.12 -17.33
N TYR A 284 -15.28 -9.95 -16.06
CA TYR A 284 -13.92 -9.54 -15.67
C TYR A 284 -12.86 -10.55 -16.17
N GLN A 285 -13.05 -11.84 -15.91
CA GLN A 285 -12.09 -12.89 -16.30
C GLN A 285 -12.02 -13.11 -17.82
N ASP A 286 -13.16 -13.23 -18.50
CA ASP A 286 -13.24 -13.46 -19.95
C ASP A 286 -12.60 -12.32 -20.76
N ASN A 287 -12.48 -11.13 -20.17
CA ASN A 287 -11.85 -9.95 -20.78
C ASN A 287 -10.47 -9.63 -20.17
N GLY A 288 -9.78 -10.63 -19.62
CA GLY A 288 -8.39 -10.48 -19.15
C GLY A 288 -8.24 -9.51 -17.98
N GLY A 289 -9.19 -9.50 -17.05
CA GLY A 289 -9.18 -8.67 -15.85
C GLY A 289 -9.46 -7.18 -16.10
N SER A 290 -10.29 -6.87 -17.10
CA SER A 290 -10.70 -5.49 -17.43
C SER A 290 -11.73 -4.96 -16.42
N MET A 291 -11.40 -3.82 -15.81
CA MET A 291 -12.33 -3.07 -14.95
C MET A 291 -13.48 -2.48 -15.77
N LYS A 292 -13.24 -2.05 -17.02
CA LYS A 292 -14.31 -1.54 -17.88
C LYS A 292 -15.34 -2.63 -18.19
N ALA A 293 -14.90 -3.84 -18.53
CA ALA A 293 -15.78 -4.98 -18.78
C ALA A 293 -16.61 -5.34 -17.54
N LEU A 294 -15.98 -5.34 -16.36
CA LEU A 294 -16.65 -5.52 -15.08
C LEU A 294 -17.74 -4.47 -14.85
N ILE A 295 -17.42 -3.18 -15.01
CA ILE A 295 -18.37 -2.08 -14.80
C ILE A 295 -19.52 -2.18 -15.81
N ILE A 296 -19.24 -2.43 -17.09
CA ILE A 296 -20.27 -2.59 -18.11
C ILE A 296 -21.23 -3.71 -17.72
N SER A 297 -20.71 -4.87 -17.30
CA SER A 297 -21.54 -6.01 -16.86
C SER A 297 -22.43 -5.66 -15.65
N LEU A 298 -21.91 -4.89 -14.69
CA LEU A 298 -22.70 -4.42 -13.55
C LEU A 298 -23.81 -3.45 -13.98
N LEU A 299 -23.48 -2.44 -14.80
CA LEU A 299 -24.41 -1.39 -15.21
C LEU A 299 -25.47 -1.86 -16.22
N THR A 300 -25.24 -2.97 -16.92
CA THR A 300 -26.24 -3.59 -17.80
C THR A 300 -27.03 -4.72 -17.13
N SER A 301 -26.76 -5.01 -15.85
CA SER A 301 -27.44 -6.07 -15.11
C SER A 301 -28.85 -5.67 -14.66
N ASP A 302 -29.72 -6.66 -14.49
CA ASP A 302 -31.05 -6.47 -13.92
C ASP A 302 -31.01 -5.81 -12.54
N SER A 303 -29.99 -6.11 -11.75
CA SER A 303 -29.79 -5.54 -10.42
C SER A 303 -29.60 -4.02 -10.46
N PHE A 304 -29.05 -3.48 -11.56
CA PHE A 304 -28.86 -2.05 -11.78
C PHE A 304 -30.07 -1.43 -12.47
N LEU A 305 -30.53 -2.04 -13.57
CA LEU A 305 -31.63 -1.53 -14.39
C LEU A 305 -32.96 -1.52 -13.65
N TYR A 306 -33.21 -2.52 -12.81
CA TYR A 306 -34.44 -2.66 -12.04
C TYR A 306 -34.19 -2.39 -10.56
N ARG A 307 -34.21 -1.12 -10.18
CA ARG A 307 -34.18 -0.73 -8.76
C ARG A 307 -35.52 -1.08 -8.11
N LYS A 308 -35.57 -2.21 -7.39
CA LYS A 308 -36.73 -2.54 -6.56
C LYS A 308 -36.85 -1.52 -5.41
N PRO A 309 -38.05 -1.01 -5.10
CA PRO A 309 -38.23 -0.17 -3.92
C PRO A 309 -37.80 -0.96 -2.67
N ALA A 310 -37.14 -0.28 -1.74
CA ALA A 310 -36.74 -0.91 -0.47
C ALA A 310 -38.00 -1.48 0.20
N GLN A 311 -37.99 -2.80 0.50
CA GLN A 311 -38.99 -3.36 1.39
C GLN A 311 -38.78 -2.72 2.76
N LYS A 312 -39.79 -1.98 3.23
CA LYS A 312 -39.82 -1.41 4.57
C LYS A 312 -39.97 -2.51 5.62
#